data_AF-A0A831SPJ4-F1
#
_entry.id   AF-A0A831SPJ4-F1
#
_cell.length_a   1.000
_cell.length_b   1.000
_cell.length_c   1.000
_cell.angle_alpha   90.00
_cell.angle_beta   90.00
_cell.angle_gamma   90.00
#
_symmetry.space_group_name_H-M   'P 1'
#
loop_
_entity.id
_entity.type
_entity.pdbx_description
1 polymer ?
#
loop_
_entity_poly.entity_id
_entity_poly.type
_entity_poly.pdbx_seq_one_letter_code
_entity_poly.pdbx_strand_id
1 'polypeptide(L)'
;RNFHRRFDRQVPDLKVIVRNLCSSAEGSLCAALENDFESAVFEAHPVVRQARSELVDAGGFYAALSGSGSAVFGLFYDEDTALKAVRLFEGRYPVSYTPVLFSMA
;
A
#
# COMPACT_ATOMS: atom_id res chain seq x y z
N ARG A 1 8.26 -13.66 -17.24
CA ARG A 1 8.16 -15.10 -16.88
C ARG A 1 7.71 -15.32 -15.43
N ASN A 2 7.41 -14.24 -14.66
CA ASN A 2 7.19 -14.31 -13.20
C ASN A 2 5.77 -13.84 -12.78
N PHE A 3 4.82 -13.80 -13.72
CA PHE A 3 3.43 -13.43 -13.42
C PHE A 3 2.66 -14.68 -12.99
N HIS A 4 2.45 -14.82 -11.69
CA HIS A 4 1.73 -15.94 -11.10
C HIS A 4 0.23 -15.64 -11.06
N ARG A 5 -0.49 -16.03 -12.12
CA ARG A 5 -1.94 -15.91 -12.17
C ARG A 5 -2.58 -16.83 -11.13
N ARG A 6 -3.16 -16.26 -10.06
CA ARG A 6 -3.88 -17.00 -9.01
C ARG A 6 -5.39 -16.96 -9.27
N PHE A 7 -5.85 -17.54 -10.38
CA PHE A 7 -7.29 -17.53 -10.72
C PHE A 7 -8.16 -18.38 -9.78
N ASP A 8 -7.56 -19.38 -9.13
CA ASP A 8 -8.26 -20.26 -8.18
C ASP A 8 -8.34 -19.67 -6.77
N ARG A 9 -7.81 -18.46 -6.55
CA ARG A 9 -7.91 -17.78 -5.26
C ARG A 9 -9.36 -17.44 -4.98
N GLN A 10 -9.86 -17.86 -3.82
CA GLN A 10 -11.08 -17.27 -3.29
C GLN A 10 -10.82 -15.79 -2.98
N VAL A 11 -11.40 -14.92 -3.80
CA VAL A 11 -11.32 -13.48 -3.59
C VAL A 11 -12.35 -13.12 -2.53
N PRO A 12 -11.93 -12.55 -1.38
CA PRO A 12 -12.89 -12.11 -0.38
C PRO A 12 -13.75 -10.97 -0.94
N ASP A 13 -14.95 -10.77 -0.38
CA ASP A 13 -15.77 -9.62 -0.78
C ASP A 13 -15.11 -8.32 -0.32
N LEU A 14 -14.35 -7.72 -1.22
CA LEU A 14 -13.62 -6.48 -0.99
C LEU A 14 -14.56 -5.34 -0.57
N LYS A 15 -15.82 -5.32 -1.03
CA LYS A 15 -16.76 -4.27 -0.63
C LYS A 15 -17.12 -4.38 0.84
N VAL A 16 -17.35 -5.60 1.33
CA VAL A 16 -17.65 -5.85 2.75
C VAL A 16 -16.45 -5.48 3.60
N ILE A 17 -15.25 -5.92 3.20
CA ILE A 17 -14.01 -5.65 3.94
C ILE A 17 -13.76 -4.15 4.03
N VAL A 18 -13.76 -3.43 2.90
CA VAL A 18 -13.55 -1.97 2.85
C VAL A 18 -14.60 -1.22 3.67
N ARG A 19 -15.87 -1.65 3.62
CA ARG A 19 -16.94 -1.02 4.43
C ARG A 19 -16.68 -1.19 5.93
N ASN A 20 -16.27 -2.37 6.36
CA ASN A 20 -15.96 -2.63 7.76
C ASN A 20 -14.74 -1.81 8.21
N LEU A 21 -13.70 -1.71 7.39
CA LEU A 21 -12.54 -0.85 7.66
C LEU A 21 -12.92 0.60 7.91
N CYS A 22 -13.78 1.17 7.06
CA CYS A 22 -14.28 2.52 7.25
C CYS A 22 -15.12 2.70 8.53
N SER A 23 -15.65 1.61 9.10
CA SER A 23 -16.62 1.64 10.20
C SER A 23 -16.03 1.21 11.56
N SER A 24 -15.01 0.33 11.59
CA SER A 24 -14.46 -0.25 12.81
C SER A 24 -12.93 -0.17 12.93
N ALA A 25 -12.22 0.33 11.91
CA ALA A 25 -10.74 0.36 11.86
C ALA A 25 -10.07 -1.00 12.18
N GLU A 26 -10.76 -2.11 11.92
CA GLU A 26 -10.24 -3.45 12.23
C GLU A 26 -9.01 -3.77 11.37
N GLY A 27 -7.89 -4.08 12.05
CA GLY A 27 -6.56 -4.29 11.48
C GLY A 27 -6.39 -5.52 10.56
N SER A 28 -7.47 -6.15 10.10
CA SER A 28 -7.40 -7.31 9.19
C SER A 28 -7.20 -6.93 7.70
N LEU A 29 -6.89 -5.66 7.39
CA LEU A 29 -6.68 -5.15 6.02
C LEU A 29 -5.65 -5.98 5.24
N CYS A 30 -4.55 -6.33 5.90
CA CYS A 30 -3.33 -6.84 5.27
C CYS A 30 -3.50 -8.21 4.60
N ALA A 31 -4.45 -9.04 5.06
CA ALA A 31 -4.66 -10.38 4.49
C ALA A 31 -5.57 -10.36 3.24
N ALA A 32 -6.37 -9.31 3.07
CA ALA A 32 -7.36 -9.24 2.01
C ALA A 32 -6.90 -8.41 0.81
N LEU A 33 -6.13 -7.34 1.06
CA LEU A 33 -5.57 -6.49 0.04
C LEU A 33 -4.17 -6.99 -0.34
N GLU A 34 -4.11 -7.77 -1.41
CA GLU A 34 -2.86 -8.22 -2.03
C GLU A 34 -2.82 -7.76 -3.47
N ASN A 35 -1.63 -7.58 -4.01
CA ASN A 35 -1.43 -7.22 -5.41
C ASN A 35 -0.64 -8.31 -6.13
N ASP A 36 -1.26 -8.93 -7.14
CA ASP A 36 -0.70 -10.08 -7.87
C ASP A 36 0.61 -9.75 -8.61
N PHE A 37 0.91 -8.48 -8.86
CA PHE A 37 2.15 -8.05 -9.51
C PHE A 37 3.33 -7.92 -8.56
N GLU A 38 3.11 -7.86 -7.24
CA GLU A 38 4.16 -7.58 -6.26
C GLU A 38 5.31 -8.57 -6.35
N SER A 39 5.02 -9.88 -6.40
CA SER A 39 6.08 -10.89 -6.49
C SER A 39 7.00 -10.65 -7.68
N ALA A 40 6.42 -10.38 -8.86
CA ALA A 40 7.17 -10.17 -10.09
C ALA A 40 7.94 -8.84 -10.08
N VAL A 41 7.27 -7.76 -9.65
CA VAL A 41 7.84 -6.41 -9.61
C VAL A 41 8.95 -6.33 -8.58
N PHE A 42 8.78 -6.94 -7.41
CA PHE A 42 9.78 -6.91 -6.35
C PHE A 42 11.01 -7.74 -6.67
N GLU A 43 10.87 -8.83 -7.44
CA GLU A 43 11.99 -9.61 -7.93
C GLU A 43 12.77 -8.84 -9.01
N ALA A 44 12.06 -8.25 -9.97
CA ALA A 44 12.68 -7.48 -11.05
C ALA A 44 13.24 -6.13 -10.60
N HIS A 45 12.61 -5.50 -9.61
CA HIS A 45 12.95 -4.17 -9.10
C HIS A 45 12.98 -4.18 -7.55
N PRO A 46 14.08 -4.66 -6.93
CA PRO A 46 14.21 -4.71 -5.47
C PRO A 46 14.04 -3.36 -4.77
N VAL A 47 14.34 -2.25 -5.46
CA VAL A 47 14.13 -0.89 -4.95
C VAL A 47 12.65 -0.59 -4.65
N VAL A 48 11.72 -1.18 -5.40
CA VAL A 48 10.27 -1.02 -5.17
C VAL A 48 9.86 -1.77 -3.90
N ARG A 49 10.41 -2.97 -3.69
CA ARG A 49 10.23 -3.72 -2.43
C ARG A 49 10.76 -2.91 -1.25
N GLN A 50 11.95 -2.32 -1.41
CA GLN A 50 12.58 -1.51 -0.38
C GLN A 50 11.71 -0.29 -0.04
N ALA A 51 11.25 0.46 -1.03
CA ALA A 51 10.35 1.60 -0.81
C ALA A 51 9.06 1.19 -0.09
N ARG A 52 8.47 0.04 -0.44
CA ARG A 52 7.30 -0.51 0.27
C ARG A 52 7.62 -0.84 1.73
N SER A 53 8.76 -1.51 2.00
CA SER A 53 9.18 -1.83 3.36
C SER A 53 9.44 -0.57 4.20
N GLU A 54 10.10 0.42 3.61
CA GLU A 54 10.38 1.70 4.28
C GLU A 54 9.09 2.45 4.68
N LEU A 55 7.98 2.31 3.93
CA LEU A 55 6.68 2.87 4.33
C LEU A 55 6.13 2.20 5.59
N VAL A 56 6.28 0.88 5.72
CA VAL A 56 5.88 0.13 6.91
C VAL A 56 6.78 0.47 8.09
N ASP A 57 8.10 0.51 7.87
CA ASP A 57 9.09 0.85 8.89
C ASP A 57 8.93 2.30 9.38
N ALA A 58 8.43 3.20 8.53
CA ALA A 58 8.08 4.58 8.88
C ALA A 58 6.78 4.71 9.69
N GLY A 59 6.12 3.62 10.04
CA GLY A 59 4.88 3.60 10.85
C GLY A 59 3.60 3.42 10.04
N GLY A 60 3.69 3.06 8.76
CA GLY A 60 2.55 2.70 7.95
C GLY A 60 1.95 1.37 8.42
N PHE A 61 0.68 1.36 8.78
CA PHE A 61 0.01 0.12 9.20
C PHE A 61 -0.24 -0.83 8.01
N TYR A 62 -0.18 -0.30 6.79
CA TYR A 62 -0.27 -1.05 5.56
C TYR A 62 0.56 -0.36 4.47
N ALA A 63 1.18 -1.15 3.61
CA ALA A 63 1.79 -0.65 2.38
C ALA A 63 1.71 -1.70 1.27
N ALA A 64 1.53 -1.25 0.03
CA ALA A 64 1.43 -2.13 -1.14
C ALA A 64 1.82 -1.41 -2.44
N LEU A 65 2.08 -2.20 -3.47
CA LEU A 65 2.18 -1.73 -4.84
C LEU A 65 0.81 -1.24 -5.36
N SER A 66 0.79 -0.15 -6.09
CA SER A 66 -0.40 0.34 -6.80
C SER A 66 -0.45 -0.22 -8.23
N GLY A 67 -1.50 -0.96 -8.57
CA GLY A 67 -1.69 -1.55 -9.90
C GLY A 67 -0.52 -2.45 -10.32
N SER A 68 -0.02 -2.30 -11.54
CA SER A 68 1.18 -3.03 -12.01
C SER A 68 2.51 -2.39 -11.56
N GLY A 69 2.47 -1.36 -10.71
CA GLY A 69 3.64 -0.57 -10.32
C GLY A 69 3.97 0.57 -11.30
N SER A 70 5.06 1.32 -11.05
CA SER A 70 6.08 1.16 -10.00
C SER A 70 5.76 1.86 -8.67
N ALA A 71 4.65 2.59 -8.60
CA ALA A 71 4.27 3.32 -7.40
C ALA A 71 3.88 2.37 -6.26
N VAL A 72 4.35 2.69 -5.06
CA VAL A 72 3.90 2.07 -3.80
C VAL A 72 3.17 3.12 -2.98
N PHE A 73 2.22 2.68 -2.16
CA PHE A 73 1.49 3.55 -1.24
C PHE A 73 1.47 2.94 0.15
N GLY A 74 1.38 3.82 1.16
CA GLY A 74 1.25 3.46 2.55
C GLY A 74 -0.01 4.08 3.15
N LEU A 75 -0.63 3.38 4.09
CA LEU A 75 -1.74 3.89 4.90
C LEU A 75 -1.27 4.09 6.33
N PHE A 76 -1.68 5.20 6.91
CA PHE A 76 -1.25 5.67 8.23
C PHE A 76 -2.48 6.03 9.07
N TYR A 77 -2.42 5.80 10.38
CA TYR A 77 -3.52 6.15 11.29
C TYR A 77 -3.51 7.64 11.67
N ASP A 78 -2.35 8.28 11.65
CA ASP A 78 -2.16 9.68 12.00
C ASP A 78 -1.34 10.44 10.95
N GLU A 79 -1.67 11.73 10.81
CA GLU A 79 -1.05 12.64 9.84
C GLU A 79 0.43 12.88 10.15
N ASP A 80 0.82 12.98 11.42
CA ASP A 80 2.21 13.24 11.81
C ASP A 80 3.15 12.11 11.35
N THR A 81 2.74 10.85 11.51
CA THR A 81 3.49 9.69 11.04
C THR A 81 3.55 9.64 9.51
N ALA A 82 2.45 9.96 8.82
CA ALA A 82 2.45 10.06 7.36
C ALA A 82 3.42 11.15 6.86
N LEU A 83 3.44 12.32 7.50
CA LEU A 83 4.34 13.42 7.14
C LEU A 83 5.81 13.11 7.46
N LYS A 84 6.09 12.35 8.54
CA LYS A 84 7.43 11.83 8.79
C LYS A 84 7.87 10.89 7.67
N ALA A 85 7.00 10.00 7.21
CA ALA A 85 7.28 9.14 6.06
C ALA A 85 7.56 9.96 4.81
N VAL A 86 6.75 10.99 4.50
CA VAL A 86 7.00 11.88 3.35
C VAL A 86 8.42 12.45 3.38
N ARG A 87 8.85 13.01 4.52
CA ARG A 87 10.20 13.58 4.69
C ARG A 87 11.33 12.55 4.53
N LEU A 88 11.10 11.29 4.92
CA LEU A 88 12.07 10.21 4.73
C LEU A 88 12.26 9.84 3.25
N PHE A 89 11.23 10.06 2.43
CA PHE A 89 11.23 9.70 1.01
C PHE A 89 11.59 10.88 0.11
N GLU A 90 11.37 12.12 0.56
CA GLU A 90 11.80 13.33 -0.11
C GLU A 90 13.30 13.28 -0.47
N GLY A 91 13.63 13.67 -1.70
CA GLY A 91 14.99 13.64 -2.24
C GLY A 91 15.46 12.28 -2.76
N ARG A 92 14.78 11.17 -2.42
CA ARG A 92 15.07 9.83 -2.97
C ARG A 92 14.04 9.39 -4.00
N TYR A 93 12.77 9.74 -3.79
CA TYR A 93 11.65 9.37 -4.65
C TYR A 93 10.71 10.56 -4.89
N PRO A 94 9.95 10.59 -5.99
CA PRO A 94 8.76 11.44 -6.10
C PRO A 94 7.72 10.99 -5.07
N VAL A 95 7.25 11.92 -4.24
CA VAL A 95 6.29 11.64 -3.16
C VAL A 95 5.04 12.48 -3.37
N SER A 96 3.88 11.87 -3.12
CA SER A 96 2.60 12.57 -3.01
C SER A 96 2.00 12.24 -1.65
N TYR A 97 1.50 13.27 -0.97
CA TYR A 97 0.73 13.15 0.26
C TYR A 97 -0.73 13.46 -0.02
N THR A 98 -1.64 12.57 0.41
CA THR A 98 -3.08 12.81 0.36
C THR A 98 -3.51 13.39 1.71
N PRO A 99 -3.92 14.66 1.79
CA PRO A 99 -4.35 15.27 3.04
C PRO A 99 -5.54 14.56 3.66
N VAL A 100 -5.66 14.66 4.98
CA VAL A 100 -6.89 14.29 5.68
C VAL A 100 -8.07 15.04 5.07
N LEU A 101 -9.23 14.38 4.98
CA LEU A 101 -10.45 14.94 4.38
C LEU A 101 -10.30 15.34 2.89
N PHE A 102 -9.35 14.76 2.17
CA PHE A 102 -9.22 14.95 0.73
C PHE A 102 -10.54 14.63 0.00
N SER A 103 -10.88 15.52 -0.93
CA SER A 103 -12.05 15.44 -1.79
C SER A 103 -11.60 15.69 -3.23
N MET A 104 -12.06 14.85 -4.17
CA MET A 104 -11.94 15.18 -5.59
C MET A 104 -13.08 16.13 -5.95
N ALA A 105 -12.74 17.40 -6.19
CA ALA A 105 -13.66 18.38 -6.74
C ALA A 105 -14.02 18.04 -8.20
#